data_AF-A0A242AAH1-F1
#
_entry.id   AF-A0A242AAH1-F1
#
_cell.length_a   1.000
_cell.length_b   1.000
_cell.length_c   1.000
_cell.angle_alpha   90.00
_cell.angle_beta   90.00
_cell.angle_gamma   90.00
#
_symmetry.space_group_name_H-M   'P 1'
#
loop_
_entity.id
_entity.type
_entity.pdbx_description
1 polymer ?
#
loop_
_entity_poly.entity_id
_entity_poly.type
_entity_poly.pdbx_seq_one_letter_code
_entity_poly.pdbx_strand_id
1 'polypeptide(L)'
;MNHSIFRYDLVKELYSWKTIFVMILFSFYVSTYISTGYQLELTAIEFMILLITDHYYILYIFLALYIFAANNVKKKQRALVMMRCKNYLYFWLQELLNSVLLAIFMVSIHLFTIGMIGFLLFPATFEFRGIPSPELPLDVYRETFSAPIITLAIVSLFLIMGLIFFTIIIRWIEHYISQRSIHIVTWTIYLTGVIGLQMGWDEYLPYLFINNYLVLHHAIAKNALFNILIVQLLVVGLVLYCVKNGKGIKSYE
;
A
#
# COMPACT_ATOMS: atom_id res chain seq x y z
N MET A 1 17.27 -23.76 -9.92
CA MET A 1 16.64 -22.60 -9.25
C MET A 1 15.14 -22.91 -9.16
N ASN A 2 14.62 -23.33 -7.99
CA ASN A 2 13.23 -23.80 -7.89
C ASN A 2 12.24 -22.63 -7.76
N HIS A 3 11.80 -22.09 -8.91
CA HIS A 3 10.68 -21.17 -9.03
C HIS A 3 9.32 -21.77 -8.58
N SER A 4 9.27 -23.08 -8.32
CA SER A 4 8.04 -23.83 -8.05
C SER A 4 7.44 -23.63 -6.65
N ILE A 5 8.27 -23.39 -5.62
CA ILE A 5 7.79 -23.32 -4.22
C ILE A 5 7.05 -21.99 -3.97
N PHE A 6 7.55 -20.89 -4.53
CA PHE A 6 6.94 -19.56 -4.35
C PHE A 6 5.56 -19.46 -4.98
N ARG A 7 5.36 -20.10 -6.15
CA ARG A 7 4.06 -20.17 -6.82
C ARG A 7 3.02 -20.94 -5.99
N TYR A 8 3.43 -22.02 -5.31
CA TYR A 8 2.50 -22.87 -4.57
C TYR A 8 1.96 -22.20 -3.30
N ASP A 9 2.82 -21.51 -2.55
CA ASP A 9 2.41 -20.84 -1.32
C ASP A 9 1.49 -19.65 -1.59
N LEU A 10 1.74 -18.88 -2.65
CA LEU A 10 0.93 -17.72 -3.00
C LEU A 10 -0.47 -18.12 -3.52
N VAL A 11 -0.56 -19.20 -4.30
CA VAL A 11 -1.84 -19.79 -4.73
C VAL A 11 -2.62 -20.37 -3.55
N LYS A 12 -1.95 -21.04 -2.61
CA LYS A 12 -2.60 -21.53 -1.39
C LYS A 12 -3.10 -20.39 -0.49
N GLU A 13 -2.38 -19.27 -0.47
CA GLU A 13 -2.76 -18.09 0.29
C GLU A 13 -3.96 -17.36 -0.37
N LEU A 14 -4.04 -17.35 -1.70
CA LEU A 14 -5.20 -16.88 -2.48
C LEU A 14 -6.53 -17.55 -2.07
N TYR A 15 -6.53 -18.87 -1.87
CA TYR A 15 -7.72 -19.63 -1.46
C TYR A 15 -7.87 -19.78 0.06
N SER A 16 -7.10 -19.01 0.84
CA SER A 16 -7.21 -19.08 2.30
C SER A 16 -8.43 -18.33 2.79
N TRP A 17 -8.99 -18.79 3.93
CA TRP A 17 -10.06 -18.08 4.65
C TRP A 17 -9.73 -16.60 4.92
N LYS A 18 -8.44 -16.26 5.07
CA LYS A 18 -7.97 -14.88 5.26
C LYS A 18 -8.25 -14.01 4.04
N THR A 19 -8.04 -14.52 2.83
CA THR A 19 -8.28 -13.79 1.59
C THR A 19 -9.78 -13.58 1.38
N ILE A 20 -10.59 -14.61 1.65
CA ILE A 20 -12.05 -14.49 1.61
C ILE A 20 -12.54 -13.43 2.60
N PHE A 21 -12.01 -13.44 3.83
CA PHE A 21 -12.34 -12.43 4.83
C PHE A 21 -11.98 -11.01 4.37
N VAL A 22 -10.79 -10.80 3.79
CA VAL A 22 -10.37 -9.51 3.24
C VAL A 22 -11.30 -9.07 2.11
N MET A 23 -11.67 -9.98 1.20
CA MET A 23 -12.62 -9.67 0.12
C MET A 23 -14.00 -9.27 0.65
N ILE A 24 -14.53 -9.97 1.66
CA ILE A 24 -15.81 -9.62 2.30
C ILE A 24 -15.73 -8.23 2.92
N LEU A 25 -14.63 -7.92 3.61
CA LEU A 25 -14.42 -6.61 4.23
C LEU A 25 -14.37 -5.50 3.16
N PHE A 26 -13.67 -5.75 2.06
CA PHE A 26 -13.60 -4.82 0.93
C PHE A 26 -14.97 -4.63 0.28
N SER A 27 -15.74 -5.70 0.08
CA SER A 27 -17.09 -5.62 -0.47
C SER A 27 -18.04 -4.84 0.45
N PHE A 28 -17.94 -5.04 1.77
CA PHE A 28 -18.72 -4.27 2.75
C PHE A 28 -18.38 -2.78 2.66
N TYR A 29 -17.10 -2.43 2.63
CA TYR A 29 -16.67 -1.05 2.45
C TYR A 29 -17.14 -0.45 1.11
N VAL A 30 -17.00 -1.16 0.00
CA VAL A 30 -17.50 -0.70 -1.31
C VAL A 30 -19.00 -0.42 -1.25
N SER A 31 -19.76 -1.27 -0.54
CA SER A 31 -21.22 -1.13 -0.45
C SER A 31 -21.66 0.18 0.21
N THR A 32 -20.86 0.75 1.13
CA THR A 32 -21.21 2.01 1.80
C THR A 32 -21.17 3.22 0.87
N TYR A 33 -20.46 3.12 -0.26
CA TYR A 33 -20.28 4.20 -1.23
C TYR A 33 -21.17 4.10 -2.46
N ILE A 34 -21.95 3.02 -2.62
CA ILE A 34 -22.81 2.83 -3.79
C ILE A 34 -23.80 3.99 -3.95
N SER A 35 -24.42 4.45 -2.85
CA SER A 35 -25.34 5.59 -2.89
C SER A 35 -24.64 6.87 -3.36
N THR A 36 -23.42 7.12 -2.88
CA THR A 36 -22.61 8.28 -3.30
C THR A 36 -22.27 8.20 -4.78
N GLY A 37 -21.94 7.00 -5.28
CA GLY A 37 -21.69 6.76 -6.70
C GLY A 37 -22.89 7.12 -7.59
N TYR A 38 -24.10 6.76 -7.16
CA TYR A 38 -25.33 7.12 -7.89
C TYR A 38 -25.64 8.62 -7.82
N GLN A 39 -25.48 9.25 -6.65
CA GLN A 39 -25.75 10.68 -6.47
C GLN A 39 -24.84 11.56 -7.32
N LEU A 40 -23.60 11.13 -7.53
CA LEU A 40 -22.60 11.84 -8.32
C LEU A 40 -22.54 11.37 -9.79
N GLU A 41 -23.45 10.49 -10.21
CA GLU A 41 -23.48 9.92 -11.57
C GLU A 41 -22.11 9.38 -12.02
N LEU A 42 -21.38 8.73 -11.10
CA LEU A 42 -20.03 8.27 -11.37
C LEU A 42 -20.01 7.14 -12.40
N THR A 43 -18.96 7.15 -13.21
CA THR A 43 -18.59 6.03 -14.06
C THR A 43 -17.92 4.94 -13.23
N ALA A 44 -17.85 3.70 -13.73
CA ALA A 44 -17.22 2.59 -13.02
C ALA A 44 -15.77 2.89 -12.64
N ILE A 45 -15.01 3.56 -13.51
CA ILE A 45 -13.60 3.91 -13.24
C ILE A 45 -13.51 5.06 -12.22
N GLU A 46 -14.37 6.07 -12.31
CA GLU A 46 -14.42 7.14 -11.30
C GLU A 46 -14.80 6.61 -9.92
N PHE A 47 -15.73 5.66 -9.85
CA PHE A 47 -16.08 4.97 -8.62
C PHE A 47 -14.91 4.16 -8.05
N MET A 48 -14.14 3.48 -8.92
CA MET A 48 -12.90 2.81 -8.51
C MET A 48 -11.87 3.79 -7.95
N ILE A 49 -11.66 4.94 -8.62
CA ILE A 49 -10.73 5.99 -8.17
C ILE A 49 -11.17 6.53 -6.81
N LEU A 50 -12.46 6.85 -6.64
CA LEU A 50 -13.00 7.35 -5.37
C LEU A 50 -12.64 6.41 -4.20
N LEU A 51 -12.86 5.11 -4.37
CA LEU A 51 -12.64 4.12 -3.31
C LEU A 51 -11.17 3.82 -3.04
N ILE A 52 -10.34 3.69 -4.08
CA ILE A 52 -8.89 3.45 -3.88
C ILE A 52 -8.15 4.71 -3.39
N THR A 53 -8.80 5.87 -3.40
CA THR A 53 -8.22 7.14 -2.92
C THR A 53 -8.78 7.60 -1.58
N ASP A 54 -9.76 6.91 -0.99
CA ASP A 54 -10.25 7.25 0.35
C ASP A 54 -9.13 7.07 1.39
N HIS A 55 -8.58 8.20 1.85
CA HIS A 55 -7.45 8.21 2.76
C HIS A 55 -7.79 7.64 4.14
N TYR A 56 -9.03 7.78 4.62
CA TYR A 56 -9.46 7.20 5.89
C TYR A 56 -9.50 5.69 5.80
N TYR A 57 -10.06 5.16 4.72
CA TYR A 57 -10.09 3.72 4.49
C TYR A 57 -8.67 3.13 4.33
N ILE A 58 -7.83 3.79 3.52
CA ILE A 58 -6.46 3.35 3.27
C ILE A 58 -5.67 3.29 4.58
N LEU A 59 -5.74 4.33 5.41
CA LEU A 59 -5.00 4.38 6.66
C LEU A 59 -5.60 3.46 7.72
N TYR A 60 -6.90 3.51 7.98
CA TYR A 60 -7.49 2.85 9.15
C TYR A 60 -7.65 1.35 8.96
N ILE A 61 -7.92 0.90 7.74
CA ILE A 61 -8.27 -0.48 7.45
C ILE A 61 -7.22 -1.12 6.57
N PHE A 62 -6.97 -0.54 5.39
CA PHE A 62 -6.14 -1.19 4.37
C PHE A 62 -4.69 -1.37 4.86
N LEU A 63 -4.08 -0.33 5.43
CA LEU A 63 -2.72 -0.39 5.96
C LEU A 63 -2.60 -1.34 7.16
N ALA A 64 -3.60 -1.36 8.05
CA ALA A 64 -3.64 -2.30 9.17
C ALA A 64 -3.69 -3.77 8.69
N LEU A 65 -4.52 -4.07 7.69
CA LEU A 65 -4.58 -5.38 7.05
C LEU A 65 -3.25 -5.73 6.37
N TYR A 66 -2.64 -4.76 5.68
CA TYR A 66 -1.33 -4.94 5.06
C TYR A 66 -0.25 -5.28 6.09
N ILE A 67 -0.19 -4.57 7.22
CA ILE A 67 0.73 -4.86 8.34
C ILE A 67 0.54 -6.29 8.84
N PHE A 68 -0.71 -6.73 9.03
CA PHE A 68 -1.01 -8.08 9.47
C PHE A 68 -0.58 -9.14 8.43
N ALA A 69 -0.86 -8.89 7.15
CA ALA A 69 -0.46 -9.77 6.06
C ALA A 69 1.07 -9.87 5.95
N ALA A 70 1.78 -8.74 6.00
CA ALA A 70 3.23 -8.68 5.91
C ALA A 70 3.91 -9.47 7.04
N ASN A 71 3.40 -9.36 8.27
CA ASN A 71 3.90 -10.12 9.42
C ASN A 71 3.66 -11.64 9.27
N ASN A 72 2.54 -12.05 8.68
CA ASN A 72 2.24 -13.47 8.46
C ASN A 72 3.12 -14.11 7.38
N VAL A 73 3.30 -13.43 6.24
CA VAL A 73 4.14 -13.90 5.14
C VAL A 73 5.59 -14.06 5.62
N LYS A 74 6.08 -13.07 6.37
CA LYS A 74 7.42 -13.08 6.97
C LYS A 74 7.68 -14.32 7.84
N LYS A 75 6.76 -14.65 8.76
CA LYS A 75 6.93 -15.81 9.67
C LYS A 75 7.11 -17.13 8.91
N LYS A 76 6.38 -17.33 7.81
CA LYS A 76 6.44 -18.56 7.02
C LYS A 76 7.72 -18.66 6.19
N GLN A 77 8.14 -17.55 5.58
CA GLN A 77 9.19 -17.57 4.57
C GLN A 77 10.60 -17.41 5.15
N ARG A 78 10.77 -16.74 6.29
CA ARG A 78 12.10 -16.39 6.83
C ARG A 78 13.00 -17.61 7.04
N ALA A 79 12.47 -18.69 7.63
CA ALA A 79 13.23 -19.92 7.85
C ALA A 79 13.70 -20.57 6.53
N LEU A 80 12.82 -20.59 5.52
CA LEU A 80 13.11 -21.18 4.21
C LEU A 80 14.14 -20.37 3.40
N VAL A 81 14.05 -19.03 3.48
CA VAL A 81 14.96 -18.13 2.77
C VAL A 81 16.34 -18.12 3.42
N MET A 82 16.41 -18.10 4.76
CA MET A 82 17.67 -18.06 5.51
C MET A 82 18.55 -19.28 5.24
N MET A 83 17.97 -20.48 5.09
CA MET A 83 18.74 -21.71 4.78
C MET A 83 19.37 -21.71 3.38
N ARG A 84 18.96 -20.82 2.47
CA ARG A 84 19.34 -20.84 1.05
C ARG A 84 20.20 -19.66 0.60
N CYS A 85 20.33 -18.62 1.43
CA CYS A 85 21.00 -17.39 1.04
C CYS A 85 22.50 -17.42 1.39
N LYS A 86 23.34 -17.08 0.41
CA LYS A 86 24.81 -17.04 0.57
C LYS A 86 25.32 -15.75 1.22
N ASN A 87 24.60 -14.64 1.07
CA ASN A 87 24.95 -13.36 1.66
C ASN A 87 23.70 -12.63 2.17
N TYR A 88 23.93 -11.70 3.10
CA TYR A 88 22.85 -10.95 3.76
C TYR A 88 22.09 -10.03 2.79
N LEU A 89 22.79 -9.42 1.83
CA LEU A 89 22.16 -8.59 0.80
C LEU A 89 21.14 -9.38 -0.03
N TYR A 90 21.48 -10.59 -0.46
CA TYR A 90 20.56 -11.44 -1.22
C TYR A 90 19.38 -11.89 -0.36
N PHE A 91 19.61 -12.21 0.91
CA PHE A 91 18.52 -12.48 1.86
C PHE A 91 17.55 -11.30 1.93
N TRP A 92 18.06 -10.08 2.13
CA TRP A 92 17.24 -8.87 2.23
C TRP A 92 16.49 -8.56 0.93
N LEU A 93 17.12 -8.74 -0.24
CA LEU A 93 16.48 -8.57 -1.55
C LEU A 93 15.36 -9.59 -1.79
N GLN A 94 15.53 -10.84 -1.36
CA GLN A 94 14.49 -11.86 -1.45
C GLN A 94 13.29 -11.51 -0.56
N GLU A 95 13.56 -11.07 0.67
CA GLU A 95 12.49 -10.57 1.52
C GLU A 95 11.79 -9.39 0.85
N LEU A 96 12.53 -8.41 0.31
CA LEU A 96 11.97 -7.22 -0.36
C LEU A 96 11.06 -7.61 -1.52
N LEU A 97 11.49 -8.54 -2.37
CA LEU A 97 10.67 -9.07 -3.47
C LEU A 97 9.33 -9.61 -2.96
N ASN A 98 9.32 -10.31 -1.83
CA ASN A 98 8.08 -10.84 -1.25
C ASN A 98 7.15 -9.72 -0.78
N SER A 99 7.69 -8.61 -0.26
CA SER A 99 6.90 -7.43 0.10
C SER A 99 6.33 -6.70 -1.10
N VAL A 100 7.09 -6.61 -2.19
CA VAL A 100 6.62 -6.07 -3.48
C VAL A 100 5.45 -6.90 -3.99
N LEU A 101 5.60 -8.22 -4.01
CA LEU A 101 4.55 -9.14 -4.46
C LEU A 101 3.31 -9.07 -3.56
N LEU A 102 3.49 -8.96 -2.24
CA LEU A 102 2.37 -8.78 -1.31
C LEU A 102 1.63 -7.45 -1.53
N ALA A 103 2.35 -6.35 -1.75
CA ALA A 103 1.76 -5.04 -2.03
C ALA A 103 0.93 -5.07 -3.33
N ILE A 104 1.51 -5.61 -4.41
CA ILE A 104 0.82 -5.80 -5.68
C ILE A 104 -0.42 -6.67 -5.49
N PHE A 105 -0.30 -7.77 -4.74
CA PHE A 105 -1.38 -8.69 -4.49
C PHE A 105 -2.56 -8.04 -3.76
N MET A 106 -2.28 -7.34 -2.65
CA MET A 106 -3.30 -6.67 -1.84
C MET A 106 -4.03 -5.58 -2.63
N VAL A 107 -3.29 -4.75 -3.37
CA VAL A 107 -3.88 -3.68 -4.20
C VAL A 107 -4.67 -4.29 -5.37
N SER A 108 -4.16 -5.34 -6.00
CA SER A 108 -4.88 -6.05 -7.08
C SER A 108 -6.19 -6.66 -6.60
N ILE A 109 -6.22 -7.30 -5.43
CA ILE A 109 -7.46 -7.85 -4.87
C ILE A 109 -8.47 -6.74 -4.57
N HIS A 110 -8.00 -5.62 -4.02
CA HIS A 110 -8.86 -4.49 -3.74
C HIS A 110 -9.47 -3.90 -5.01
N LEU A 111 -8.64 -3.63 -6.03
CA LEU A 111 -9.08 -3.19 -7.36
C LEU A 111 -10.02 -4.18 -8.01
N PHE A 112 -9.76 -5.48 -7.87
CA PHE A 112 -10.64 -6.53 -8.39
C PHE A 112 -12.01 -6.47 -7.72
N THR A 113 -12.07 -6.40 -6.39
CA THR A 113 -13.34 -6.29 -5.65
C THR A 113 -14.11 -5.03 -6.03
N ILE A 114 -13.44 -3.87 -6.04
CA ILE A 114 -14.09 -2.61 -6.42
C ILE A 114 -14.54 -2.65 -7.88
N GLY A 115 -13.70 -3.18 -8.78
CA GLY A 115 -14.01 -3.29 -10.20
C GLY A 115 -15.20 -4.20 -10.47
N MET A 116 -15.27 -5.37 -9.83
CA MET A 116 -16.41 -6.28 -9.97
C MET A 116 -17.74 -5.61 -9.61
N ILE A 117 -17.77 -4.83 -8.54
CA ILE A 117 -18.98 -4.10 -8.11
C ILE A 117 -19.20 -2.87 -9.00
N GLY A 118 -18.13 -2.13 -9.30
CA GLY A 118 -18.16 -0.90 -10.08
C GLY A 118 -18.68 -1.12 -11.49
N PHE A 119 -18.11 -2.08 -12.22
CA PHE A 119 -18.54 -2.43 -13.58
C PHE A 119 -19.91 -3.12 -13.63
N LEU A 120 -20.38 -3.69 -12.52
CA LEU A 120 -21.73 -4.26 -12.43
C LEU A 120 -22.80 -3.17 -12.29
N LEU A 121 -22.50 -2.08 -11.57
CA LEU A 121 -23.48 -1.08 -11.15
C LEU A 121 -23.43 0.24 -11.93
N PHE A 122 -22.28 0.59 -12.50
CA PHE A 122 -22.01 1.90 -13.10
C PHE A 122 -21.57 1.79 -14.57
N PRO A 123 -21.82 2.83 -15.39
CA PRO A 123 -21.42 2.82 -16.80
C PRO A 123 -19.90 2.85 -16.95
N ALA A 124 -19.39 2.12 -17.94
CA ALA A 124 -17.96 2.11 -18.29
C ALA A 124 -17.69 3.16 -19.39
N THR A 125 -16.92 4.20 -19.06
CA THR A 125 -16.49 5.24 -20.00
C THR A 125 -15.01 5.53 -19.84
N PHE A 126 -14.39 6.07 -20.89
CA PHE A 126 -12.98 6.46 -20.89
C PHE A 126 -12.76 7.93 -20.51
N GLU A 127 -13.82 8.66 -20.20
CA GLU A 127 -13.82 10.08 -19.86
C GLU A 127 -14.43 10.28 -18.48
N PHE A 128 -13.98 11.31 -17.77
CA PHE A 128 -14.64 11.79 -16.56
C PHE A 128 -16.02 12.34 -16.92
N ARG A 129 -17.06 11.90 -16.21
CA ARG A 129 -18.46 12.30 -16.47
C ARG A 129 -19.27 12.59 -15.22
N GLY A 130 -18.86 12.06 -14.07
CA GLY A 130 -19.58 12.30 -12.84
C GLY A 130 -19.61 13.79 -12.46
N ILE A 131 -20.56 14.13 -11.59
CA ILE A 131 -20.76 15.48 -11.08
C ILE A 131 -19.55 15.86 -10.19
N PRO A 132 -18.97 17.07 -10.35
CA PRO A 132 -17.95 17.59 -9.44
C PRO A 132 -18.46 17.69 -8.00
N SER A 133 -17.60 17.31 -7.06
CA SER A 133 -17.87 17.40 -5.62
C SER A 133 -16.59 17.86 -4.93
N PRO A 134 -16.51 19.15 -4.52
CA PRO A 134 -15.28 19.74 -4.00
C PRO A 134 -14.80 19.12 -2.69
N GLU A 135 -15.65 18.36 -2.01
CA GLU A 135 -15.32 17.63 -0.79
C GLU A 135 -14.61 16.29 -1.06
N LEU A 136 -14.60 15.82 -2.31
CA LEU A 136 -14.06 14.52 -2.67
C LEU A 136 -12.70 14.61 -3.36
N PRO A 137 -11.79 13.64 -3.10
CA PRO A 137 -10.50 13.57 -3.78
C PRO A 137 -10.58 13.50 -5.30
N LEU A 138 -11.73 13.07 -5.83
CA LEU A 138 -11.95 12.83 -7.25
C LEU A 138 -11.70 14.09 -8.10
N ASP A 139 -12.04 15.27 -7.60
CA ASP A 139 -11.90 16.51 -8.36
C ASP A 139 -10.42 16.91 -8.55
N VAL A 140 -9.58 16.69 -7.54
CA VAL A 140 -8.11 16.86 -7.66
C VAL A 140 -7.57 16.03 -8.82
N TYR A 141 -8.11 14.82 -9.02
CA TYR A 141 -7.68 13.94 -10.10
C TYR A 141 -8.24 14.34 -11.47
N ARG A 142 -9.46 14.89 -11.53
CA ARG A 142 -10.04 15.43 -12.77
C ARG A 142 -9.26 16.63 -13.30
N GLU A 143 -8.75 17.47 -12.40
CA GLU A 143 -7.92 18.63 -12.77
C GLU A 143 -6.50 18.23 -13.17
N THR A 144 -5.96 17.16 -12.58
CA THR A 144 -4.56 16.74 -12.80
C THR A 144 -4.39 15.82 -14.01
N PHE A 145 -5.37 14.98 -14.31
CA PHE A 145 -5.24 13.91 -15.31
C PHE A 145 -6.31 13.99 -16.39
N SER A 146 -5.93 13.68 -17.63
CA SER A 146 -6.83 13.75 -18.78
C SER A 146 -7.76 12.55 -18.92
N ALA A 147 -7.42 11.39 -18.34
CA ALA A 147 -8.20 10.16 -18.50
C ALA A 147 -8.32 9.37 -17.18
N PRO A 148 -9.53 8.92 -16.77
CA PRO A 148 -9.74 8.15 -15.55
C PRO A 148 -8.90 6.89 -15.46
N ILE A 149 -8.70 6.17 -16.57
CA ILE A 149 -7.92 4.93 -16.56
C ILE A 149 -6.44 5.18 -16.23
N ILE A 150 -5.89 6.31 -16.70
CA ILE A 150 -4.52 6.72 -16.40
C ILE A 150 -4.42 7.11 -14.93
N THR A 151 -5.40 7.86 -14.42
CA THR A 151 -5.50 8.19 -12.99
C THR A 151 -5.52 6.94 -12.12
N LEU A 152 -6.38 5.98 -12.43
CA LEU A 152 -6.49 4.73 -11.68
C LEU A 152 -5.15 3.99 -11.64
N ALA A 153 -4.45 3.90 -12.77
CA ALA A 153 -3.14 3.27 -12.86
C ALA A 153 -2.08 4.00 -12.01
N ILE A 154 -2.02 5.33 -12.09
CA ILE A 154 -1.03 6.14 -11.37
C ILE A 154 -1.30 6.10 -9.85
N VAL A 155 -2.55 6.24 -9.43
CA VAL A 155 -2.93 6.12 -8.01
C VAL A 155 -2.58 4.74 -7.46
N SER A 156 -2.90 3.68 -8.21
CA SER A 156 -2.61 2.31 -7.79
C SER A 156 -1.11 2.07 -7.66
N LEU A 157 -0.32 2.58 -8.61
CA LEU A 157 1.14 2.50 -8.57
C LEU A 157 1.71 3.28 -7.37
N PHE A 158 1.19 4.48 -7.11
CA PHE A 158 1.62 5.30 -5.97
C PHE A 158 1.34 4.60 -4.64
N LEU A 159 0.16 4.00 -4.48
CA LEU A 159 -0.18 3.22 -3.29
C LEU A 159 0.75 2.01 -3.13
N ILE A 160 1.01 1.25 -4.22
CA ILE A 160 1.96 0.12 -4.19
C ILE A 160 3.36 0.59 -3.76
N MET A 161 3.85 1.69 -4.33
CA MET A 161 5.14 2.28 -3.96
C MET A 161 5.18 2.68 -2.48
N GLY A 162 4.12 3.30 -1.96
CA GLY A 162 3.98 3.66 -0.55
C GLY A 162 4.04 2.46 0.40
N LEU A 163 3.36 1.36 0.06
CA LEU A 163 3.38 0.12 0.86
C LEU A 163 4.76 -0.55 0.85
N ILE A 164 5.44 -0.55 -0.31
CA ILE A 164 6.82 -1.04 -0.44
C ILE A 164 7.74 -0.19 0.43
N PHE A 165 7.64 1.13 0.32
CA PHE A 165 8.42 2.09 1.09
C PHE A 165 8.25 1.89 2.61
N PHE A 166 6.99 1.79 3.06
CA PHE A 166 6.66 1.46 4.44
C PHE A 166 7.38 0.18 4.90
N THR A 167 7.31 -0.88 4.11
CA THR A 167 7.92 -2.17 4.48
C THR A 167 9.44 -2.11 4.49
N ILE A 168 10.07 -1.34 3.60
CA ILE A 168 11.51 -1.10 3.59
C ILE A 168 11.95 -0.47 4.91
N ILE A 169 11.24 0.57 5.37
CA ILE A 169 11.55 1.24 6.65
C ILE A 169 11.42 0.26 7.81
N ILE A 170 10.29 -0.44 7.91
CA ILE A 170 10.04 -1.39 9.02
C ILE A 170 11.13 -2.46 9.06
N ARG A 171 11.48 -3.05 7.92
CA ARG A 171 12.51 -4.09 7.88
C ARG A 171 13.92 -3.59 8.14
N TRP A 172 14.21 -2.38 7.69
CA TRP A 172 15.49 -1.77 8.01
C TRP A 172 15.63 -1.53 9.52
N ILE A 173 14.58 -1.01 10.18
CA ILE A 173 14.56 -0.86 11.64
C ILE A 173 14.67 -2.23 12.33
N GLU A 174 13.96 -3.24 11.83
CA GLU A 174 14.01 -4.60 12.35
C GLU A 174 15.42 -5.18 12.41
N HIS A 175 16.31 -4.76 11.52
CA HIS A 175 17.72 -5.18 11.56
C HIS A 175 18.40 -4.82 12.90
N TYR A 176 17.97 -3.74 13.55
CA TYR A 176 18.61 -3.21 14.74
C TYR A 176 17.88 -3.52 16.05
N ILE A 177 16.64 -4.04 15.99
CA ILE A 177 15.81 -4.24 17.18
C ILE A 177 15.18 -5.63 17.25
N SER A 178 14.74 -6.03 18.44
CA SER A 178 14.11 -7.34 18.64
C SER A 178 12.77 -7.48 17.90
N GLN A 179 12.35 -8.73 17.65
CA GLN A 179 11.06 -9.03 17.00
C GLN A 179 9.84 -8.51 17.78
N ARG A 180 9.92 -8.46 19.12
CA ARG A 180 8.83 -7.90 19.94
C ARG A 180 8.78 -6.39 19.79
N SER A 181 9.95 -5.74 19.79
CA SER A 181 10.07 -4.29 19.65
C SER A 181 9.61 -3.81 18.28
N ILE A 182 9.88 -4.54 17.20
CA ILE A 182 9.47 -4.10 15.86
C ILE A 182 7.96 -4.07 15.68
N HIS A 183 7.21 -4.96 16.34
CA HIS A 183 5.75 -4.90 16.31
C HIS A 183 5.23 -3.60 16.95
N ILE A 184 5.82 -3.20 18.09
CA ILE A 184 5.49 -1.94 18.75
C ILE A 184 5.81 -0.76 17.82
N VAL A 185 7.03 -0.70 17.27
CA VAL A 185 7.46 0.37 16.36
C VAL A 185 6.55 0.47 15.12
N THR A 186 6.18 -0.67 14.53
CA THR A 186 5.29 -0.71 13.36
C THR A 186 3.93 -0.10 13.68
N TRP A 187 3.33 -0.48 14.82
CA TRP A 187 2.06 0.09 15.26
C TRP A 187 2.18 1.56 15.68
N THR A 188 3.31 1.99 16.24
CA THR A 188 3.57 3.40 16.53
C THR A 188 3.60 4.22 15.23
N ILE A 189 4.34 3.79 14.20
CA ILE A 189 4.40 4.49 12.90
C ILE A 189 3.02 4.54 12.24
N TYR A 190 2.24 3.46 12.35
CA TYR A 190 0.85 3.43 11.91
C TYR A 190 0.00 4.46 12.64
N LEU A 191 0.04 4.47 13.99
CA LEU A 191 -0.75 5.38 14.81
C LEU A 191 -0.35 6.84 14.61
N THR A 192 0.93 7.14 14.43
CA THR A 192 1.37 8.50 14.10
C THR A 192 0.80 8.94 12.76
N GLY A 193 0.68 8.06 11.76
CA GLY A 193 -0.02 8.34 10.51
C GLY A 193 -1.49 8.70 10.71
N VAL A 194 -2.20 7.93 11.54
CA VAL A 194 -3.61 8.17 11.88
C VAL A 194 -3.80 9.51 12.61
N ILE A 195 -3.01 9.75 13.66
CA ILE A 195 -3.05 10.99 14.44
C ILE A 195 -2.66 12.18 13.56
N GLY A 196 -1.65 12.00 12.72
CA GLY A 196 -1.17 13.03 11.80
C GLY A 196 -2.26 13.53 10.87
N LEU A 197 -3.01 12.60 10.27
CA LEU A 197 -4.15 12.93 9.43
C LEU A 197 -5.29 13.59 10.23
N GLN A 198 -5.67 13.03 11.38
CA GLN A 198 -6.80 13.54 12.17
C GLN A 198 -6.54 14.94 12.74
N MET A 199 -5.29 15.25 13.08
CA MET A 199 -4.88 16.54 13.63
C MET A 199 -4.41 17.54 12.56
N GLY A 200 -4.37 17.14 11.27
CA GLY A 200 -3.81 17.94 10.17
C GLY A 200 -2.30 18.19 10.28
N TRP A 201 -1.58 17.45 11.13
CA TRP A 201 -0.12 17.61 11.30
C TRP A 201 0.65 17.16 10.06
N ASP A 202 0.05 16.29 9.27
CA ASP A 202 0.58 15.83 8.00
C ASP A 202 0.66 16.94 6.95
N GLU A 203 -0.06 18.05 7.12
CA GLU A 203 0.06 19.26 6.29
C GLU A 203 1.36 20.02 6.59
N TYR A 204 1.72 20.14 7.86
CA TYR A 204 2.91 20.90 8.30
C TYR A 204 4.20 20.09 8.19
N LEU A 205 4.14 18.77 8.39
CA LEU A 205 5.30 17.87 8.34
C LEU A 205 5.07 16.75 7.33
N PRO A 206 4.93 17.06 6.03
CA PRO A 206 4.47 16.10 5.02
C PRO A 206 5.42 14.91 4.86
N TYR A 207 6.70 15.09 5.13
CA TYR A 207 7.73 14.06 4.98
C TYR A 207 7.80 13.08 6.17
N LEU A 208 7.17 13.40 7.31
CA LEU A 208 7.21 12.57 8.51
C LEU A 208 6.13 11.49 8.51
N PHE A 209 4.94 11.83 8.01
CA PHE A 209 3.77 10.97 8.14
C PHE A 209 3.59 10.04 6.94
N ILE A 210 3.26 8.78 7.22
CA ILE A 210 3.17 7.73 6.20
C ILE A 210 2.03 7.96 5.20
N ASN A 211 1.00 8.71 5.59
CA ASN A 211 -0.16 8.99 4.75
C ASN A 211 0.21 9.70 3.44
N ASN A 212 1.14 10.66 3.47
CA ASN A 212 1.60 11.37 2.28
C ASN A 212 2.38 10.48 1.29
N TYR A 213 2.89 9.35 1.77
CA TYR A 213 3.55 8.35 0.93
C TYR A 213 2.58 7.30 0.38
N LEU A 214 1.36 7.18 0.95
CA LEU A 214 0.35 6.21 0.55
C LEU A 214 -0.76 6.81 -0.30
N VAL A 215 -1.08 8.09 -0.09
CA VAL A 215 -2.24 8.73 -0.70
C VAL A 215 -1.82 9.85 -1.65
N LEU A 216 -2.06 9.63 -2.95
CA LEU A 216 -1.54 10.51 -4.00
C LEU A 216 -2.10 11.93 -3.96
N HIS A 217 -3.40 12.13 -3.72
CA HIS A 217 -3.97 13.48 -3.74
C HIS A 217 -3.44 14.36 -2.59
N HIS A 218 -3.04 13.78 -1.45
CA HIS A 218 -2.35 14.56 -0.41
C HIS A 218 -0.99 15.07 -0.90
N ALA A 219 -0.24 14.24 -1.63
CA ALA A 219 1.04 14.62 -2.21
C ALA A 219 0.89 15.69 -3.31
N ILE A 220 -0.17 15.61 -4.11
CA ILE A 220 -0.51 16.60 -5.16
C ILE A 220 -0.97 17.91 -4.52
N ALA A 221 -1.97 17.88 -3.64
CA ALA A 221 -2.57 19.07 -3.02
C ALA A 221 -1.55 19.91 -2.26
N LYS A 222 -0.51 19.28 -1.71
CA LYS A 222 0.58 19.96 -0.98
C LYS A 222 1.74 20.40 -1.87
N ASN A 223 1.64 20.23 -3.20
CA ASN A 223 2.74 20.43 -4.15
C ASN A 223 4.04 19.71 -3.73
N ALA A 224 3.90 18.58 -3.02
CA ALA A 224 5.00 17.86 -2.38
C ALA A 224 5.37 16.57 -3.12
N LEU A 225 4.61 16.18 -4.15
CA LEU A 225 4.80 14.91 -4.88
C LEU A 225 6.25 14.66 -5.28
N PHE A 226 6.90 15.63 -5.93
CA PHE A 226 8.29 15.47 -6.38
C PHE A 226 9.26 15.30 -5.20
N ASN A 227 9.08 16.08 -4.13
CA ASN A 227 9.90 16.01 -2.93
C ASN A 227 9.71 14.67 -2.21
N ILE A 228 8.46 14.17 -2.12
CA ILE A 228 8.12 12.87 -1.53
C ILE A 228 8.82 11.74 -2.29
N LEU A 229 8.80 11.77 -3.62
CA LEU A 229 9.49 10.77 -4.44
C LEU A 229 11.01 10.83 -4.25
N ILE A 230 11.61 12.02 -4.16
CA ILE A 230 13.04 12.18 -3.86
C ILE A 230 13.36 11.59 -2.48
N VAL A 231 12.57 11.91 -1.45
CA VAL A 231 12.78 11.36 -0.10
C VAL A 231 12.69 9.84 -0.10
N GLN A 232 11.70 9.26 -0.78
CA GLN A 232 11.61 7.80 -0.94
C GLN A 232 12.88 7.21 -1.56
N LEU A 233 13.34 7.77 -2.67
CA LEU A 233 14.55 7.31 -3.36
C LEU A 233 15.80 7.44 -2.49
N LEU A 234 15.96 8.55 -1.77
CA LEU A 234 17.09 8.78 -0.86
C LEU A 234 17.10 7.78 0.30
N VAL A 235 15.96 7.57 0.94
CA VAL A 235 15.82 6.62 2.05
C VAL A 235 16.06 5.19 1.56
N VAL A 236 15.50 4.79 0.41
CA VAL A 236 15.75 3.46 -0.16
C VAL A 236 17.24 3.28 -0.51
N GLY A 237 17.87 4.29 -1.11
CA GLY A 237 19.30 4.29 -1.42
C GLY A 237 20.16 4.16 -0.17
N LEU A 238 19.84 4.91 0.89
CA LEU A 238 20.51 4.84 2.19
C LEU A 238 20.37 3.45 2.82
N VAL A 239 19.15 2.88 2.83
CA VAL A 239 18.90 1.54 3.36
C VAL A 239 19.71 0.49 2.60
N LEU A 240 19.71 0.54 1.26
CA LEU A 240 20.49 -0.39 0.43
C LEU A 240 21.99 -0.25 0.67
N TYR A 241 22.50 0.98 0.82
CA TYR A 241 23.90 1.24 1.17
C TYR A 241 24.25 0.66 2.54
N CYS A 242 23.42 0.88 3.54
CA CYS A 242 23.58 0.35 4.90
C CYS A 242 23.51 -1.19 4.93
N VAL A 243 22.60 -1.80 4.18
CA VAL A 243 22.48 -3.28 4.09
C VAL A 243 23.68 -3.89 3.37
N LYS A 244 24.21 -3.23 2.34
CA LYS A 244 25.39 -3.69 1.60
C LYS A 244 26.68 -3.60 2.43
N ASN A 245 26.86 -2.51 3.17
CA ASN A 245 28.09 -2.24 3.92
C ASN A 245 28.02 -2.66 5.38
N GLY A 246 26.83 -2.93 5.90
CA GLY A 246 26.64 -3.54 7.20
C GLY A 246 27.26 -4.92 7.20
N LYS A 247 28.37 -5.09 7.94
CA LYS A 247 28.79 -6.41 8.42
C LYS A 247 27.58 -6.98 9.14
N GLY A 248 27.15 -8.21 8.82
CA GLY A 248 25.99 -8.83 9.45
C GLY A 248 26.12 -8.81 10.97
N ILE A 249 25.47 -7.84 11.63
CA ILE A 249 25.55 -7.68 13.08
C ILE A 249 24.43 -8.52 13.68
N LYS A 250 24.90 -9.52 14.43
CA LYS A 250 24.23 -10.47 15.32
C LYS A 250 23.46 -11.60 14.64
N SER A 251 24.16 -12.74 14.62
CA SER A 251 23.60 -14.07 14.83
C SER A 251 22.34 -14.00 15.66
N TYR A 252 21.25 -14.45 15.05
CA TYR A 252 19.99 -14.72 15.71
C TYR A 252 20.19 -15.88 16.69
N GLU A 253 20.49 -15.57 17.94
CA GLU A 253 20.13 -16.39 19.10
C GLU A 253 18.70 -16.01 19.56
#